data_AF-A0A6P0T1U1-F1
#
_entry.id   AF-A0A6P0T1U1-F1
#
_cell.length_a   1.000
_cell.length_b   1.000
_cell.length_c   1.000
_cell.angle_alpha   90.00
_cell.angle_beta   90.00
_cell.angle_gamma   90.00
#
_symmetry.space_group_name_H-M   'P 1'
#
loop_
_entity.id
_entity.type
_entity.pdbx_description
1 polymer ?
#
loop_
_entity_poly.entity_id
_entity_poly.type
_entity_poly.pdbx_seq_one_letter_code
_entity_poly.pdbx_strand_id
1 'polypeptide(L)'
;MARSWQIWQPIAIAQASRQTVHYNIDENLSADQETKTVIITPTNNLPVADQQVLDIELPGYELNDTRQNDVTTNSPTVPYTTIEYDFTKLLDATGVETFGESALPDRKVTVTNLDVLDYQNAWGAIRLARNKNLIDGRETNAAFIFQTPEVRFKNRITPLIVNDKRWDIADLGDSRSKTLTQHLEELFKVLLPAIINRPYDIRISCQYAFALASNTNEEELLASLPVLLTPRFTVQKSGDSTDMLAVTQQLRTNIVREIDNWQTQKNPNQTRGRYLFSFSFFSNPENVSSTENPNLPLLTVENLNLLLTDINEV
;
A
#
# COMPACT_ATOMS: atom_id res chain seq x y z
N MET A 1 11.85 19.05 11.83
CA MET A 1 12.51 18.43 10.65
C MET A 1 12.74 16.95 10.89
N ALA A 2 11.97 16.12 10.20
CA ALA A 2 11.90 14.69 10.37
C ALA A 2 13.19 13.97 9.92
N ARG A 3 14.18 13.85 10.83
CA ARG A 3 15.43 13.09 10.59
C ARG A 3 15.15 11.68 10.08
N SER A 4 14.00 11.11 10.43
CA SER A 4 13.53 9.80 9.97
C SER A 4 13.39 9.69 8.45
N TRP A 5 13.07 10.77 7.74
CA TRP A 5 12.91 10.77 6.28
C TRP A 5 14.24 10.92 5.53
N GLN A 6 15.22 11.61 6.12
CA GLN A 6 16.56 11.74 5.53
C GLN A 6 17.37 10.43 5.61
N ILE A 7 17.00 9.52 6.51
CA ILE A 7 17.62 8.20 6.68
C ILE A 7 16.85 7.14 5.87
N TRP A 8 15.70 7.48 5.29
CA TRP A 8 14.97 6.57 4.42
C TRP A 8 15.78 6.34 3.15
N GLN A 9 16.42 5.17 3.08
CA GLN A 9 16.99 4.69 1.83
C GLN A 9 15.84 4.11 1.00
N PRO A 10 15.69 4.51 -0.27
CA PRO A 10 14.72 3.87 -1.14
C PRO A 10 15.07 2.39 -1.23
N ILE A 11 14.25 1.54 -0.61
CA ILE A 11 14.28 0.11 -0.87
C ILE A 11 13.93 -0.04 -2.35
N ALA A 12 14.61 -0.96 -3.05
CA ALA A 12 14.26 -1.27 -4.43
C ALA A 12 12.77 -1.65 -4.47
N ILE A 13 11.96 -0.78 -5.07
CA ILE A 13 10.53 -0.99 -5.21
C ILE A 13 10.34 -2.19 -6.13
N ALA A 14 9.63 -3.22 -5.66
CA ALA A 14 9.23 -4.34 -6.49
C ALA A 14 8.36 -3.80 -7.62
N GLN A 15 8.67 -4.21 -8.85
CA GLN A 15 7.86 -3.82 -9.99
C GLN A 15 6.49 -4.48 -9.84
N ALA A 16 5.44 -3.68 -9.81
CA ALA A 16 4.09 -4.21 -9.86
C ALA A 16 3.91 -4.98 -11.17
N SER A 17 3.36 -6.19 -11.07
CA SER A 17 3.11 -7.00 -12.24
C SER A 17 2.15 -6.27 -13.19
N ARG A 18 2.47 -6.28 -14.48
CA ARG A 18 1.63 -5.63 -15.51
C ARG A 18 0.41 -6.45 -15.88
N GLN A 19 0.31 -7.66 -15.33
CA GLN A 19 -0.76 -8.62 -15.60
C GLN A 19 -1.23 -9.26 -14.30
N THR A 20 -2.43 -9.87 -14.34
CA THR A 20 -2.87 -10.68 -13.19
C THR A 20 -1.97 -11.92 -13.10
N VAL A 21 -1.26 -12.04 -11.98
CA VAL A 21 -0.45 -13.21 -11.69
C VAL A 21 -1.24 -14.15 -10.79
N HIS A 22 -1.31 -15.41 -11.20
CA HIS A 22 -1.85 -16.48 -10.37
C HIS A 22 -0.69 -17.33 -9.90
N TYR A 23 -0.59 -17.53 -8.59
CA TYR A 23 0.39 -18.41 -7.97
C TYR A 23 -0.33 -19.65 -7.44
N ASN A 24 0.16 -20.82 -7.81
CA ASN A 24 -0.13 -22.05 -7.10
C ASN A 24 0.87 -22.15 -5.94
N ILE A 25 0.36 -22.34 -4.73
CA ILE A 25 1.16 -22.55 -3.52
C ILE A 25 0.87 -23.97 -3.06
N ASP A 26 1.92 -24.79 -3.07
CA ASP A 26 1.86 -26.19 -2.72
C ASP A 26 2.76 -26.47 -1.52
N GLU A 27 2.20 -27.04 -0.46
CA GLU A 27 2.97 -27.47 0.71
C GLU A 27 3.22 -28.99 0.65
N ASN A 28 4.45 -29.40 0.92
CA ASN A 28 4.85 -30.79 1.15
C ASN A 28 5.40 -30.91 2.57
N LEU A 29 4.83 -31.82 3.36
CA LEU A 29 5.30 -32.13 4.70
C LEU A 29 6.08 -33.45 4.66
N SER A 30 7.23 -33.51 5.32
CA SER A 30 7.98 -34.75 5.48
C SER A 30 7.20 -35.79 6.29
N ALA A 31 7.54 -37.07 6.11
CA ALA A 31 6.87 -38.16 6.81
C ALA A 31 7.01 -38.07 8.35
N ASP A 32 8.13 -37.53 8.83
CA ASP A 32 8.40 -37.27 10.25
C ASP A 32 7.80 -35.95 10.77
N GLN A 33 7.22 -35.14 9.87
CA GLN A 33 6.64 -33.82 10.16
C GLN A 33 7.64 -32.76 10.66
N GLU A 34 8.94 -33.06 10.61
CA GLU A 34 10.01 -32.18 11.08
C GLU A 34 10.43 -31.16 10.04
N THR A 35 10.22 -31.46 8.75
CA THR A 35 10.53 -30.53 7.66
C THR A 35 9.34 -30.29 6.77
N LYS A 36 9.29 -29.10 6.19
CA LYS A 36 8.24 -28.69 5.27
C LYS A 36 8.85 -27.93 4.12
N THR A 37 8.44 -28.26 2.91
CA THR A 37 8.79 -27.49 1.71
C THR A 37 7.54 -26.83 1.18
N VAL A 38 7.61 -25.52 0.95
CA VAL A 38 6.57 -24.77 0.22
C VAL A 38 7.06 -24.40 -1.15
N ILE A 39 6.28 -24.74 -2.16
CA ILE A 39 6.59 -24.53 -3.56
C ILE A 39 5.59 -23.52 -4.11
N ILE A 40 6.10 -22.41 -4.63
CA ILE A 40 5.29 -21.38 -5.29
C ILE A 40 5.60 -21.37 -6.78
N THR A 41 4.58 -21.62 -7.59
CA THR A 41 4.68 -21.70 -9.05
C THR A 41 3.67 -20.74 -9.70
N PRO A 42 4.09 -19.75 -10.49
CA PRO A 42 3.16 -18.97 -11.30
C PRO A 42 2.49 -19.86 -12.35
N THR A 43 1.19 -19.67 -12.61
CA THR A 43 0.45 -20.49 -13.58
C THR A 43 0.87 -20.24 -15.03
N ASN A 44 1.49 -19.10 -15.30
CA ASN A 44 1.97 -18.67 -16.61
C ASN A 44 3.46 -18.32 -16.51
N ASN A 45 4.18 -18.45 -17.61
CA ASN A 45 5.56 -17.96 -17.69
C ASN A 45 5.56 -16.43 -17.57
N LEU A 46 6.14 -15.90 -16.49
CA LEU A 46 6.20 -14.47 -16.22
C LEU A 46 7.56 -13.89 -16.69
N PRO A 47 7.57 -12.77 -17.41
CA PRO A 47 8.79 -11.98 -17.60
C PRO A 47 9.39 -11.56 -16.26
N VAL A 48 10.72 -11.38 -16.18
CA VAL A 48 11.43 -10.93 -14.96
C VAL A 48 10.80 -9.65 -14.39
N ALA A 49 10.36 -8.74 -15.25
CA ALA A 49 9.73 -7.48 -14.85
C ALA A 49 8.36 -7.64 -14.14
N ASP A 50 7.70 -8.78 -14.29
CA ASP A 50 6.39 -9.07 -13.69
C ASP A 50 6.48 -9.97 -12.46
N GLN A 51 7.65 -10.51 -12.18
CA GLN A 51 7.90 -11.43 -11.07
C GLN A 51 7.95 -10.67 -9.73
N GLN A 52 7.34 -11.27 -8.71
CA GLN A 52 7.18 -10.66 -7.40
C GLN A 52 8.17 -11.24 -6.41
N VAL A 53 8.65 -10.42 -5.48
CA VAL A 53 9.43 -10.93 -4.35
C VAL A 53 8.45 -11.44 -3.31
N LEU A 54 8.39 -12.76 -3.20
CA LEU A 54 7.52 -13.45 -2.25
C LEU A 54 8.31 -13.82 -1.01
N ASP A 55 7.68 -13.60 0.13
CA ASP A 55 8.12 -14.09 1.43
C ASP A 55 7.00 -14.92 2.05
N ILE A 56 7.38 -15.92 2.84
CA ILE A 56 6.43 -16.84 3.46
C ILE A 56 6.77 -17.11 4.92
N GLU A 57 5.78 -16.88 5.78
CA GLU A 57 5.85 -17.20 7.19
C GLU A 57 4.90 -18.37 7.50
N LEU A 58 5.44 -19.37 8.19
CA LEU A 58 4.72 -20.56 8.63
C LEU A 58 4.85 -20.70 10.15
N PRO A 59 3.77 -20.51 10.92
CA PRO A 59 3.77 -20.73 12.36
C PRO A 59 4.27 -22.14 12.72
N GLY A 60 5.09 -22.22 13.76
CA GLY A 60 5.75 -23.45 14.22
C GLY A 60 6.95 -23.92 13.39
N TYR A 61 7.37 -23.16 12.37
CA TYR A 61 8.46 -23.50 11.48
C TYR A 61 9.42 -22.31 11.29
N GLU A 62 10.71 -22.60 11.19
CA GLU A 62 11.77 -21.65 10.83
C GLU A 62 12.20 -21.87 9.38
N LEU A 63 12.33 -20.79 8.61
CA LEU A 63 12.81 -20.83 7.23
C LEU A 63 14.32 -21.11 7.23
N ASN A 64 14.74 -22.21 6.60
CA ASN A 64 16.15 -22.55 6.47
C ASN A 64 16.77 -21.99 5.18
N ASP A 65 16.08 -22.16 4.06
CA ASP A 65 16.60 -21.84 2.73
C ASP A 65 15.49 -21.46 1.74
N THR A 66 15.86 -20.68 0.72
CA THR A 66 15.01 -20.31 -0.40
C THR A 66 15.74 -20.60 -1.71
N ARG A 67 15.14 -21.45 -2.54
CA ARG A 67 15.72 -21.93 -3.80
C ARG A 67 14.84 -21.51 -4.99
N GLN A 68 15.48 -21.06 -6.06
CA GLN A 68 14.87 -20.59 -7.28
C GLN A 68 15.56 -21.26 -8.48
N ASN A 69 14.82 -22.04 -9.29
CA ASN A 69 15.38 -22.77 -10.44
C ASN A 69 16.73 -23.48 -10.14
N ASP A 70 16.81 -24.21 -9.03
CA ASP A 70 18.03 -24.86 -8.49
C ASP A 70 19.16 -23.92 -8.02
N VAL A 71 18.90 -22.62 -7.84
CA VAL A 71 19.86 -21.62 -7.32
C VAL A 71 19.37 -21.06 -5.99
N THR A 72 20.25 -20.94 -4.99
CA THR A 72 19.95 -20.31 -3.69
C THR A 72 19.94 -18.79 -3.81
N THR A 73 18.89 -18.22 -4.40
CA THR A 73 18.68 -16.76 -4.49
C THR A 73 17.21 -16.41 -4.43
N ASN A 74 16.85 -15.41 -3.61
CA ASN A 74 15.57 -14.71 -3.72
C ASN A 74 15.86 -13.30 -4.24
N SER A 75 15.93 -13.14 -5.56
CA SER A 75 16.24 -11.85 -6.20
C SER A 75 15.25 -11.54 -7.31
N PRO A 76 14.67 -10.32 -7.34
CA PRO A 76 13.76 -9.90 -8.42
C PRO A 76 14.45 -9.80 -9.80
N THR A 77 15.78 -9.91 -9.85
CA THR A 77 16.55 -9.87 -11.11
C THR A 77 16.75 -11.23 -11.77
N VAL A 78 16.44 -12.33 -11.07
CA VAL A 78 16.56 -13.68 -11.59
C VAL A 78 15.16 -14.14 -12.01
N PRO A 79 14.94 -14.65 -13.24
CA PRO A 79 13.66 -15.24 -13.62
C PRO A 79 13.40 -16.51 -12.80
N TYR A 80 12.22 -16.71 -12.20
CA TYR A 80 11.79 -18.01 -11.64
C TYR A 80 10.64 -18.62 -12.44
N THR A 81 10.68 -19.95 -12.59
CA THR A 81 9.48 -20.74 -12.88
C THR A 81 8.89 -21.34 -11.61
N THR A 82 9.70 -21.47 -10.56
CA THR A 82 9.29 -21.95 -9.24
C THR A 82 10.18 -21.33 -8.16
N ILE A 83 9.61 -21.04 -6.99
CA ILE A 83 10.35 -20.74 -5.76
C ILE A 83 10.04 -21.82 -4.73
N GLU A 84 11.07 -22.41 -4.14
CA GLU A 84 10.96 -23.39 -3.05
C GLU A 84 11.48 -22.78 -1.74
N TYR A 85 10.72 -22.96 -0.67
CA TYR A 85 11.06 -22.53 0.67
C TYR A 85 11.12 -23.74 1.57
N ASP A 86 12.29 -24.01 2.16
CA ASP A 86 12.51 -25.16 3.02
C ASP A 86 12.52 -24.74 4.48
N PHE A 87 11.71 -25.42 5.28
CA PHE A 87 11.46 -25.10 6.68
C PHE A 87 11.80 -26.28 7.61
N THR A 88 12.28 -25.95 8.81
CA THR A 88 12.44 -26.90 9.92
C THR A 88 11.47 -26.53 11.02
N LYS A 89 10.84 -27.52 11.63
CA LYS A 89 9.95 -27.33 12.77
C LYS A 89 10.71 -26.78 13.97
N LEU A 90 10.15 -25.78 14.64
CA LEU A 90 10.73 -25.25 15.88
C LEU A 90 10.58 -26.26 17.02
N LEU A 91 11.59 -26.34 17.91
CA LEU A 91 11.58 -27.29 19.04
C LEU A 91 10.42 -27.10 20.01
N ASP A 92 9.91 -25.87 20.13
CA ASP A 92 8.80 -25.47 20.98
C ASP A 92 7.46 -25.39 20.24
N ALA A 93 7.43 -25.73 18.94
CA ALA A 93 6.20 -25.85 18.18
C ALA A 93 5.38 -27.03 18.73
N THR A 94 4.45 -26.72 19.64
CA THR A 94 3.59 -27.69 20.33
C THR A 94 2.62 -28.44 19.39
N GLY A 95 2.66 -28.15 18.08
CA GLY A 95 1.71 -28.65 17.09
C GLY A 95 0.31 -28.03 17.20
N VAL A 96 0.12 -27.08 18.13
CA VAL A 96 -1.12 -26.35 18.36
C VAL A 96 -0.81 -24.85 18.44
N GLU A 97 -0.36 -24.29 17.33
CA GLU A 97 -0.33 -22.84 17.16
C GLU A 97 -1.65 -22.41 16.51
N THR A 98 -2.73 -22.45 17.31
CA THR A 98 -4.04 -21.90 16.94
C THR A 98 -3.99 -20.38 17.04
N PHE A 99 -3.81 -19.70 15.92
CA PHE A 99 -4.20 -18.30 15.79
C PHE A 99 -5.41 -18.24 14.85
N GLY A 100 -6.62 -18.29 15.44
CA GLY A 100 -7.89 -18.30 14.70
C GLY A 100 -8.89 -19.36 15.20
N GLU A 101 -10.12 -19.35 14.66
CA GLU A 101 -11.19 -20.31 15.00
C GLU A 101 -10.99 -21.72 14.38
N SER A 102 -9.83 -21.99 13.76
CA SER A 102 -9.54 -23.24 13.04
C SER A 102 -8.32 -23.94 13.61
N ALA A 103 -8.32 -25.28 13.59
CA ALA A 103 -7.18 -26.12 13.98
C ALA A 103 -6.03 -26.14 12.94
N LEU A 104 -6.13 -25.32 11.88
CA LEU A 104 -5.11 -25.17 10.86
C LEU A 104 -4.35 -23.86 11.10
N PRO A 105 -3.01 -23.88 11.23
CA PRO A 105 -2.23 -22.67 11.41
C PRO A 105 -2.36 -21.75 10.19
N ASP A 106 -2.27 -20.45 10.43
CA ASP A 106 -2.29 -19.44 9.37
C ASP A 106 -1.06 -19.56 8.47
N ARG A 107 -1.21 -19.19 7.20
CA ARG A 107 -0.08 -19.02 6.27
C ARG A 107 -0.07 -17.58 5.83
N LYS A 108 1.08 -16.94 5.95
CA LYS A 108 1.24 -15.57 5.49
C LYS A 108 2.19 -15.57 4.32
N VAL A 109 1.66 -15.23 3.15
CA VAL A 109 2.44 -14.93 1.96
C VAL A 109 2.46 -13.42 1.79
N THR A 110 3.66 -12.86 1.76
CA THR A 110 3.87 -11.42 1.64
C THR A 110 4.48 -11.11 0.29
N VAL A 111 3.86 -10.19 -0.45
CA VAL A 111 4.52 -9.55 -1.60
C VAL A 111 5.24 -8.31 -1.06
N THR A 112 6.57 -8.32 -1.09
CA THR A 112 7.36 -7.23 -0.51
C THR A 112 7.61 -6.10 -1.51
N ASN A 113 7.81 -4.88 -1.00
CA ASN A 113 8.19 -3.68 -1.76
C ASN A 113 7.23 -3.27 -2.89
N LEU A 114 5.96 -3.66 -2.83
CA LEU A 114 5.00 -3.41 -3.91
C LEU A 114 4.60 -1.93 -3.98
N ASP A 115 4.67 -1.33 -5.19
CA ASP A 115 4.17 0.03 -5.44
C ASP A 115 2.64 0.04 -5.35
N VAL A 116 2.07 0.68 -4.32
CA VAL A 116 0.62 0.72 -4.10
C VAL A 116 -0.11 1.51 -5.16
N LEU A 117 0.56 2.35 -5.95
CA LEU A 117 -0.09 3.18 -6.97
C LEU A 117 -0.37 2.44 -8.28
N ASP A 118 0.24 1.27 -8.50
CA ASP A 118 0.07 0.48 -9.72
C ASP A 118 -1.21 -0.37 -9.69
N TYR A 119 -1.21 -1.51 -9.01
CA TYR A 119 -2.40 -2.31 -8.72
C TYR A 119 -2.03 -3.39 -7.71
N GLN A 120 -2.85 -3.61 -6.69
CA GLN A 120 -2.58 -4.68 -5.71
C GLN A 120 -3.86 -5.35 -5.22
N ASN A 121 -4.80 -5.59 -6.14
CA ASN A 121 -5.98 -6.36 -5.78
C ASN A 121 -5.64 -7.84 -5.72
N ALA A 122 -5.70 -8.42 -4.52
CA ALA A 122 -5.48 -9.85 -4.33
C ALA A 122 -6.80 -10.58 -4.17
N TRP A 123 -6.85 -11.84 -4.56
CA TRP A 123 -7.90 -12.77 -4.15
C TRP A 123 -7.26 -14.12 -3.87
N GLY A 124 -7.76 -14.79 -2.85
CA GLY A 124 -7.32 -16.13 -2.48
C GLY A 124 -8.33 -17.17 -2.95
N ALA A 125 -7.82 -18.34 -3.29
CA ALA A 125 -8.62 -19.53 -3.48
C ALA A 125 -7.94 -20.73 -2.83
N ILE A 126 -8.75 -21.68 -2.38
CA ILE A 126 -8.27 -22.90 -1.75
C ILE A 126 -8.90 -24.11 -2.41
N ARG A 127 -8.10 -25.15 -2.54
CA ARG A 127 -8.53 -26.50 -2.91
C ARG A 127 -7.77 -27.49 -2.05
N LEU A 128 -8.42 -28.58 -1.68
CA LEU A 128 -7.79 -29.65 -0.92
C LEU A 128 -7.50 -30.82 -1.86
N ALA A 129 -6.26 -31.31 -1.83
CA ALA A 129 -5.86 -32.54 -2.49
C ALA A 129 -5.53 -33.61 -1.44
N ARG A 130 -6.04 -34.83 -1.62
CA ARG A 130 -5.66 -36.01 -0.82
C ARG A 130 -4.93 -37.00 -1.71
N ASN A 131 -4.05 -37.79 -1.09
CA ASN A 131 -3.18 -38.77 -1.75
C ASN A 131 -2.21 -38.13 -2.76
N LYS A 132 -1.76 -36.89 -2.50
CA LYS A 132 -0.77 -36.23 -3.36
C LYS A 132 0.56 -37.02 -3.37
N ASN A 133 1.04 -37.38 -2.18
CA ASN A 133 2.23 -38.21 -1.97
C ASN A 133 1.85 -39.44 -1.14
N LEU A 134 1.48 -40.55 -1.78
CA LEU A 134 1.21 -41.82 -1.09
C LEU A 134 2.50 -42.51 -0.61
N ILE A 135 3.59 -42.28 -1.32
CA ILE A 135 4.93 -42.81 -1.02
C ILE A 135 5.87 -41.61 -0.98
N ASP A 136 6.69 -41.53 0.06
CA ASP A 136 7.64 -40.45 0.22
C ASP A 136 8.62 -40.36 -0.97
N GLY A 137 8.88 -39.14 -1.43
CA GLY A 137 9.71 -38.89 -2.62
C GLY A 137 9.15 -39.41 -3.96
N ARG A 138 7.88 -39.86 -4.03
CA ARG A 138 7.25 -40.29 -5.28
C ARG A 138 5.90 -39.64 -5.49
N GLU A 139 5.73 -39.00 -6.64
CA GLU A 139 4.44 -38.48 -7.05
C GLU A 139 3.42 -39.60 -7.24
N THR A 140 2.23 -39.40 -6.69
CA THR A 140 1.11 -40.32 -6.88
C THR A 140 0.57 -40.15 -8.30
N ASN A 141 0.20 -41.26 -8.94
CA ASN A 141 -0.48 -41.20 -10.24
C ASN A 141 -1.71 -40.29 -10.14
N ALA A 142 -1.81 -39.31 -11.04
CA ALA A 142 -2.83 -38.26 -11.00
C ALA A 142 -4.28 -38.79 -10.95
N ALA A 143 -4.55 -39.99 -11.50
CA ALA A 143 -5.86 -40.63 -11.42
C ALA A 143 -6.29 -41.02 -9.99
N PHE A 144 -5.35 -41.06 -9.04
CA PHE A 144 -5.57 -41.42 -7.63
C PHE A 144 -5.48 -40.23 -6.68
N ILE A 145 -5.29 -39.02 -7.22
CA ILE A 145 -5.31 -37.78 -6.43
C ILE A 145 -6.74 -37.27 -6.37
N PHE A 146 -7.30 -37.21 -5.16
CA PHE A 146 -8.65 -36.69 -4.95
C PHE A 146 -8.58 -35.20 -4.64
N GLN A 147 -9.16 -34.37 -5.49
CA GLN A 147 -9.12 -32.92 -5.34
C GLN A 147 -10.53 -32.32 -5.23
N THR A 148 -10.72 -31.39 -4.31
CA THR A 148 -11.94 -30.59 -4.27
C THR A 148 -11.96 -29.56 -5.41
N PRO A 149 -13.14 -29.08 -5.83
CA PRO A 149 -13.23 -27.84 -6.58
C PRO A 149 -12.56 -26.69 -5.81
N GLU A 150 -12.11 -25.70 -6.56
CA GLU A 150 -11.57 -24.46 -6.00
C GLU A 150 -12.69 -23.63 -5.38
N VAL A 151 -12.49 -23.20 -4.13
CA VAL A 151 -13.37 -22.24 -3.45
C VAL A 151 -12.59 -20.94 -3.32
N ARG A 152 -13.18 -19.83 -3.78
CA ARG A 152 -12.53 -18.52 -3.83
C ARG A 152 -13.36 -17.44 -3.16
N PHE A 153 -12.68 -16.40 -2.68
CA PHE A 153 -13.35 -15.17 -2.28
C PHE A 153 -14.00 -14.50 -3.50
N LYS A 154 -15.23 -14.00 -3.31
CA LYS A 154 -15.95 -13.29 -4.38
C LYS A 154 -15.38 -11.89 -4.64
N ASN A 155 -14.95 -11.22 -3.57
CA ASN A 155 -14.40 -9.87 -3.63
C ASN A 155 -12.87 -9.94 -3.58
N ARG A 156 -12.22 -9.06 -4.35
CA ARG A 156 -10.78 -8.82 -4.21
C ARG A 156 -10.53 -7.96 -2.97
N ILE A 157 -9.38 -8.17 -2.35
CA ILE A 157 -8.85 -7.30 -1.30
C ILE A 157 -8.13 -6.16 -2.00
N THR A 158 -8.49 -4.91 -1.67
CA THR A 158 -7.81 -3.70 -2.14
C THR A 158 -7.12 -3.06 -0.93
N PRO A 159 -5.81 -2.77 -0.98
CA PRO A 159 -5.14 -2.16 0.16
C PRO A 159 -5.65 -0.73 0.38
N LEU A 160 -5.79 -0.36 1.65
CA LEU A 160 -6.05 1.01 2.08
C LEU A 160 -5.03 1.36 3.16
N ILE A 161 -4.09 2.24 2.82
CA ILE A 161 -3.14 2.81 3.77
C ILE A 161 -3.74 4.11 4.30
N VAL A 162 -3.89 4.20 5.63
CA VAL A 162 -4.36 5.42 6.29
C VAL A 162 -3.25 5.93 7.21
N ASN A 163 -2.90 7.20 7.05
CA ASN A 163 -2.11 7.95 8.01
C ASN A 163 -3.00 9.05 8.60
N ASP A 164 -3.39 8.88 9.85
CA ASP A 164 -4.26 9.79 10.62
C ASP A 164 -3.48 10.64 11.64
N LYS A 165 -2.15 10.46 11.69
CA LYS A 165 -1.30 11.18 12.62
C LYS A 165 -1.21 12.64 12.22
N ARG A 166 -1.30 13.52 13.21
CA ARG A 166 -1.12 14.97 13.02
C ARG A 166 0.22 15.24 12.36
N TRP A 167 0.18 15.93 11.23
CA TRP A 167 1.37 16.39 10.53
C TRP A 167 1.25 17.89 10.29
N ASP A 168 2.09 18.67 10.98
CA ASP A 168 2.21 20.10 10.72
C ASP A 168 2.91 20.33 9.38
N ILE A 169 2.15 20.79 8.37
CA ILE A 169 2.69 21.00 7.02
C ILE A 169 3.49 22.30 6.92
N ALA A 170 3.45 23.18 7.93
CA ALA A 170 4.33 24.34 7.99
C ALA A 170 5.81 23.94 8.14
N ASP A 171 6.10 22.74 8.64
CA ASP A 171 7.47 22.22 8.75
C ASP A 171 8.09 21.79 7.41
N LEU A 172 7.32 21.79 6.32
CA LEU A 172 7.81 21.41 5.00
C LEU A 172 8.56 22.57 4.34
N GLY A 173 9.69 22.29 3.66
CA GLY A 173 10.54 23.29 3.00
C GLY A 173 11.35 24.18 3.97
N ASP A 174 11.88 25.30 3.47
CA ASP A 174 12.94 26.05 4.20
C ASP A 174 12.47 27.04 5.28
N SER A 175 11.20 27.43 5.26
CA SER A 175 10.59 28.37 6.22
C SER A 175 9.23 27.88 6.66
N ARG A 176 8.87 28.13 7.93
CA ARG A 176 7.51 27.87 8.43
C ARG A 176 6.49 28.89 7.95
N SER A 177 6.92 30.13 7.80
CA SER A 177 6.06 31.26 7.46
C SER A 177 6.17 31.51 5.95
N LYS A 178 5.09 31.23 5.22
CA LYS A 178 5.01 31.21 3.74
C LYS A 178 3.61 31.58 3.25
N THR A 179 3.42 31.76 1.94
CA THR A 179 2.07 31.87 1.36
C THR A 179 1.37 30.51 1.35
N LEU A 180 0.03 30.50 1.33
CA LEU A 180 -0.74 29.25 1.25
C LEU A 180 -0.39 28.44 -0.01
N THR A 181 -0.15 29.13 -1.13
CA THR A 181 0.30 28.51 -2.38
C THR A 181 1.60 27.75 -2.19
N GLN A 182 2.59 28.35 -1.52
CA GLN A 182 3.88 27.72 -1.26
C GLN A 182 3.77 26.53 -0.31
N HIS A 183 2.93 26.60 0.72
CA HIS A 183 2.66 25.47 1.61
C HIS A 183 2.07 24.27 0.85
N LEU A 184 1.12 24.52 -0.04
CA LEU A 184 0.57 23.46 -0.89
C LEU A 184 1.59 22.93 -1.89
N GLU A 185 2.48 23.76 -2.44
CA GLU A 185 3.56 23.29 -3.30
C GLU A 185 4.53 22.35 -2.59
N GLU A 186 4.97 22.71 -1.37
CA GLU A 186 5.84 21.85 -0.57
C GLU A 186 5.14 20.55 -0.17
N LEU A 187 3.85 20.62 0.19
CA LEU A 187 3.04 19.43 0.47
C LEU A 187 2.96 18.50 -0.74
N PHE A 188 2.69 19.05 -1.93
CA PHE A 188 2.62 18.27 -3.17
C PHE A 188 3.98 17.64 -3.51
N LYS A 189 5.11 18.36 -3.34
CA LYS A 189 6.45 17.81 -3.56
C LYS A 189 6.76 16.61 -2.65
N VAL A 190 6.26 16.62 -1.42
CA VAL A 190 6.50 15.55 -0.45
C VAL A 190 5.59 14.35 -0.69
N LEU A 191 4.31 14.59 -1.03
CA LEU A 191 3.33 13.53 -1.17
C LEU A 191 3.28 12.89 -2.58
N LEU A 192 3.75 13.60 -3.60
CA LEU A 192 3.63 13.18 -5.01
C LEU A 192 5.00 12.97 -5.64
N PRO A 193 5.14 12.01 -6.57
CA PRO A 193 6.39 11.82 -7.29
C PRO A 193 6.70 13.05 -8.16
N ALA A 194 7.95 13.54 -8.11
CA ALA A 194 8.37 14.72 -8.85
C ALA A 194 8.19 14.57 -10.37
N ILE A 195 8.45 13.37 -10.89
CA ILE A 195 8.25 13.00 -12.29
C ILE A 195 7.09 12.02 -12.37
N ILE A 196 6.06 12.38 -13.13
CA ILE A 196 4.90 11.53 -13.36
C ILE A 196 5.27 10.49 -14.41
N ASN A 197 5.40 9.24 -13.97
CA ASN A 197 5.70 8.12 -14.86
C ASN A 197 4.43 7.35 -15.28
N ARG A 198 3.30 7.62 -14.63
CA ARG A 198 1.99 6.97 -14.83
C ARG A 198 0.84 7.87 -14.33
N PRO A 199 -0.38 7.74 -14.88
CA PRO A 199 -1.54 8.44 -14.38
C PRO A 199 -1.99 7.94 -12.99
N TYR A 200 -2.48 8.86 -12.17
CA TYR A 200 -3.11 8.58 -10.88
C TYR A 200 -4.14 9.67 -10.55
N ASP A 201 -5.11 9.38 -9.70
CA ASP A 201 -6.06 10.39 -9.24
C ASP A 201 -5.77 10.83 -7.82
N ILE A 202 -6.00 12.11 -7.55
CA ILE A 202 -5.97 12.69 -6.21
C ILE A 202 -7.31 13.34 -5.88
N ARG A 203 -7.68 13.26 -4.61
CA ARG A 203 -8.83 13.99 -4.06
C ARG A 203 -8.39 14.69 -2.79
N ILE A 204 -8.76 15.96 -2.66
CA ILE A 204 -8.34 16.79 -1.55
C ILE A 204 -9.58 17.33 -0.85
N SER A 205 -9.58 17.30 0.47
CA SER A 205 -10.56 18.04 1.27
C SER A 205 -9.84 18.98 2.22
N CYS A 206 -10.44 20.14 2.48
CA CYS A 206 -9.98 21.06 3.50
C CYS A 206 -11.13 21.36 4.46
N GLN A 207 -10.81 21.32 5.75
CA GLN A 207 -11.65 21.82 6.83
C GLN A 207 -10.91 22.94 7.55
N TYR A 208 -11.66 23.86 8.13
CA TYR A 208 -11.14 24.86 9.03
C TYR A 208 -11.47 24.47 10.45
N ALA A 209 -10.48 24.44 11.33
CA ALA A 209 -10.66 24.16 12.74
C ALA A 209 -10.21 25.33 13.61
N PHE A 210 -10.93 25.58 14.69
CA PHE A 210 -10.57 26.56 15.71
C PHE A 210 -10.89 26.01 17.10
N ALA A 211 -10.13 26.46 18.11
CA ALA A 211 -10.29 26.01 19.47
C ALA A 211 -11.53 26.64 20.12
N LEU A 212 -12.43 25.80 20.66
CA LEU A 212 -13.52 26.22 21.53
C LEU A 212 -13.05 26.35 22.99
N ALA A 213 -12.10 25.50 23.39
CA ALA A 213 -11.46 25.51 24.70
C ALA A 213 -10.06 24.91 24.57
N SER A 214 -9.13 25.34 25.43
CA SER A 214 -7.81 24.72 25.57
C SER A 214 -7.53 24.43 27.04
N ASN A 215 -6.90 23.29 27.34
CA ASN A 215 -6.37 23.03 28.68
C ASN A 215 -4.89 23.47 28.78
N THR A 216 -4.30 23.33 29.97
CA THR A 216 -2.90 23.67 30.26
C THR A 216 -1.88 22.79 29.55
N ASN A 217 -2.30 21.66 28.98
CA ASN A 217 -1.44 20.72 28.25
C ASN A 217 -1.51 20.93 26.72
N GLU A 218 -2.03 22.07 26.28
CA GLU A 218 -2.23 22.40 24.86
C GLU A 218 -3.17 21.44 24.10
N GLU A 219 -3.95 20.63 24.82
CA GLU A 219 -5.05 19.89 24.21
C GLU A 219 -6.21 20.86 23.98
N GLU A 220 -6.69 20.89 22.73
CA GLU A 220 -7.74 21.80 22.29
C GLU A 220 -8.98 21.00 21.94
N LEU A 221 -10.14 21.48 22.43
CA LEU A 221 -11.42 21.07 21.89
C LEU A 221 -11.66 21.86 20.61
N LEU A 222 -11.56 21.19 19.46
CA LEU A 222 -11.71 21.83 18.15
C LEU A 222 -13.15 21.74 17.65
N ALA A 223 -13.66 22.87 17.13
CA ALA A 223 -14.79 22.86 16.20
C ALA A 223 -14.25 22.90 14.77
N SER A 224 -14.80 22.08 13.87
CA SER A 224 -14.44 22.06 12.45
C SER A 224 -15.58 22.52 11.55
N LEU A 225 -15.21 23.22 10.48
CA LEU A 225 -16.10 23.73 9.44
C LEU A 225 -15.60 23.23 8.08
N PRO A 226 -16.47 22.72 7.19
CA PRO A 226 -16.05 22.34 5.85
C PRO A 226 -15.69 23.60 5.05
N VAL A 227 -14.55 23.56 4.36
CA VAL A 227 -14.09 24.62 3.46
C VAL A 227 -14.29 24.17 2.02
N LEU A 228 -13.69 23.05 1.63
CA LEU A 228 -13.82 22.48 0.29
C LEU A 228 -13.64 20.97 0.27
N LEU A 229 -14.18 20.36 -0.79
CA LEU A 229 -13.92 19.01 -1.22
C LEU A 229 -13.76 19.04 -2.74
N THR A 230 -12.60 18.65 -3.24
CA THR A 230 -12.39 18.57 -4.69
C THR A 230 -13.07 17.31 -5.24
N PRO A 231 -13.56 17.32 -6.49
CA PRO A 231 -13.72 16.07 -7.22
C PRO A 231 -12.35 15.39 -7.37
N ARG A 232 -12.34 14.16 -7.86
CA ARG A 232 -11.08 13.51 -8.26
C ARG A 232 -10.44 14.34 -9.36
N PHE A 233 -9.16 14.63 -9.18
CA PHE A 233 -8.32 15.27 -10.17
C PHE A 233 -7.34 14.24 -10.69
N THR A 234 -7.37 13.99 -11.99
CA THR A 234 -6.43 13.07 -12.62
C THR A 234 -5.13 13.80 -12.93
N VAL A 235 -4.05 13.32 -12.34
CA VAL A 235 -2.69 13.70 -12.70
C VAL A 235 -2.28 12.85 -13.91
N GLN A 236 -2.35 13.45 -15.09
CA GLN A 236 -2.07 12.78 -16.35
C GLN A 236 -0.57 12.72 -16.65
N LYS A 237 -0.12 11.59 -17.19
CA LYS A 237 1.20 11.49 -17.83
C LYS A 237 1.14 12.11 -19.22
N SER A 238 2.10 12.96 -19.55
CA SER A 238 2.29 13.54 -20.88
C SER A 238 3.75 13.41 -21.31
N GLY A 239 4.01 12.52 -22.28
CA GLY A 239 5.37 12.25 -22.79
C GLY A 239 6.23 11.44 -21.82
N ASP A 240 7.55 11.51 -22.01
CA ASP A 240 8.52 10.68 -21.27
C ASP A 240 8.86 11.21 -19.87
N SER A 241 8.69 12.52 -19.63
CA SER A 241 8.82 13.14 -18.31
C SER A 241 7.83 14.27 -18.17
N THR A 242 6.90 14.15 -17.22
CA THR A 242 5.96 15.24 -16.89
C THR A 242 6.22 15.73 -15.48
N ASP A 243 6.47 17.04 -15.34
CA ASP A 243 6.62 17.68 -14.04
C ASP A 243 5.27 17.71 -13.29
N MET A 244 5.25 17.09 -12.12
CA MET A 244 4.07 17.03 -11.26
C MET A 244 3.55 18.42 -10.85
N LEU A 245 4.45 19.37 -10.57
CA LEU A 245 4.04 20.71 -10.13
C LEU A 245 3.37 21.50 -11.24
N ALA A 246 3.80 21.30 -12.49
CA ALA A 246 3.18 21.90 -13.65
C ALA A 246 1.76 21.34 -13.88
N VAL A 247 1.58 20.00 -13.85
CA VAL A 247 0.26 19.36 -14.06
C VAL A 247 -0.74 19.75 -12.98
N THR A 248 -0.28 19.88 -11.73
CA THR A 248 -1.16 20.16 -10.58
C THR A 248 -1.33 21.66 -10.30
N GLN A 249 -0.71 22.56 -11.09
CA GLN A 249 -0.73 24.00 -10.83
C GLN A 249 -2.15 24.56 -10.72
N GLN A 250 -3.02 24.27 -11.68
CA GLN A 250 -4.39 24.78 -11.69
C GLN A 250 -5.21 24.25 -10.50
N LEU A 251 -4.98 23.00 -10.08
CA LEU A 251 -5.62 22.43 -8.91
C LEU A 251 -5.22 23.20 -7.65
N ARG A 252 -3.92 23.48 -7.45
CA ARG A 252 -3.43 24.26 -6.31
C ARG A 252 -4.00 25.67 -6.31
N THR A 253 -3.96 26.36 -7.46
CA THR A 253 -4.56 27.69 -7.61
C THR A 253 -6.06 27.69 -7.27
N ASN A 254 -6.81 26.68 -7.69
CA ASN A 254 -8.23 26.56 -7.36
C ASN A 254 -8.44 26.35 -5.85
N ILE A 255 -7.66 25.48 -5.21
CA ILE A 255 -7.75 25.23 -3.76
C ILE A 255 -7.50 26.52 -2.97
N VAL A 256 -6.43 27.25 -3.31
CA VAL A 256 -6.10 28.53 -2.68
C VAL A 256 -7.24 29.53 -2.83
N ARG A 257 -7.73 29.72 -4.05
CA ARG A 257 -8.84 30.62 -4.34
C ARG A 257 -10.11 30.25 -3.58
N GLU A 258 -10.47 28.97 -3.50
CA GLU A 258 -11.67 28.56 -2.77
C GLU A 258 -11.52 28.74 -1.25
N ILE A 259 -10.31 28.57 -0.71
CA ILE A 259 -10.02 28.87 0.71
C ILE A 259 -10.16 30.38 0.97
N ASP A 260 -9.59 31.24 0.12
CA ASP A 260 -9.72 32.70 0.25
C ASP A 260 -11.19 33.15 0.14
N ASN A 261 -11.92 32.65 -0.87
CA ASN A 261 -13.36 32.90 -1.03
C ASN A 261 -14.15 32.50 0.22
N TRP A 262 -13.86 31.32 0.79
CA TRP A 262 -14.56 30.85 1.99
C TRP A 262 -14.21 31.72 3.21
N GLN A 263 -12.94 32.06 3.39
CA GLN A 263 -12.47 32.87 4.51
C GLN A 263 -13.07 34.28 4.48
N THR A 264 -13.11 34.91 3.31
CA THR A 264 -13.70 36.25 3.12
C THR A 264 -15.22 36.25 3.30
N GLN A 265 -15.92 35.20 2.83
CA GLN A 265 -17.38 35.12 2.96
C GLN A 265 -17.87 34.73 4.36
N LYS A 266 -17.12 33.86 5.06
CA LYS A 266 -17.54 33.32 6.36
C LYS A 266 -16.94 34.05 7.54
N ASN A 267 -15.79 34.70 7.38
CA ASN A 267 -15.04 35.39 8.43
C ASN A 267 -14.98 34.58 9.74
N PRO A 268 -14.44 33.34 9.71
CA PRO A 268 -14.44 32.46 10.87
C PRO A 268 -13.55 33.01 12.00
N ASN A 269 -13.69 32.46 13.20
CA ASN A 269 -12.83 32.82 14.32
C ASN A 269 -11.36 32.46 14.01
N GLN A 270 -10.50 33.48 13.92
CA GLN A 270 -9.10 33.34 13.54
C GLN A 270 -8.18 32.93 14.72
N THR A 271 -8.68 32.97 15.96
CA THR A 271 -7.86 32.67 17.15
C THR A 271 -7.47 31.20 17.16
N ARG A 272 -6.16 30.93 17.03
CA ARG A 272 -5.59 29.57 16.90
C ARG A 272 -6.22 28.74 15.76
N GLY A 273 -6.76 29.43 14.76
CA GLY A 273 -7.37 28.82 13.58
C GLY A 273 -6.37 28.06 12.72
N ARG A 274 -6.83 26.97 12.10
CA ARG A 274 -6.00 26.12 11.24
C ARG A 274 -6.79 25.48 10.12
N TYR A 275 -6.12 25.21 9.01
CA TYR A 275 -6.61 24.34 7.97
C TYR A 275 -6.19 22.89 8.25
N LEU A 276 -7.12 21.98 8.06
CA LEU A 276 -6.93 20.53 8.15
C LEU A 276 -7.20 19.95 6.76
N PHE A 277 -6.14 19.51 6.10
CA PHE A 277 -6.22 18.86 4.81
C PHE A 277 -6.30 17.34 4.96
N SER A 278 -6.99 16.69 4.03
CA SER A 278 -6.90 15.26 3.79
C SER A 278 -6.68 15.02 2.30
N PHE A 279 -5.73 14.15 2.00
CA PHE A 279 -5.35 13.75 0.64
C PHE A 279 -5.65 12.27 0.46
N SER A 280 -6.51 11.95 -0.50
CA SER A 280 -6.76 10.58 -0.94
C SER A 280 -6.13 10.35 -2.31
N PHE A 281 -5.43 9.23 -2.46
CA PHE A 281 -4.81 8.78 -3.69
C PHE A 281 -5.55 7.58 -4.24
N PHE A 282 -5.70 7.53 -5.55
CA PHE A 282 -6.31 6.41 -6.25
C PHE A 282 -5.41 6.03 -7.41
N SER A 283 -5.20 4.73 -7.60
CA SER A 283 -4.65 4.22 -8.85
C SER A 283 -5.59 4.63 -9.99
N ASN A 284 -5.05 5.13 -11.09
CA ASN A 284 -5.82 5.35 -12.32
C ASN A 284 -5.12 4.72 -13.52
N PRO A 285 -5.10 3.39 -13.60
CA PRO A 285 -4.18 2.79 -14.54
C PRO A 285 -4.90 2.42 -15.83
N GLU A 286 -4.14 2.54 -16.92
CA GLU A 286 -4.68 2.49 -18.26
C GLU A 286 -5.21 1.07 -18.57
N ASN A 287 -6.43 0.99 -19.12
CA ASN A 287 -7.04 -0.24 -19.65
C ASN A 287 -7.56 -1.28 -18.63
N VAL A 288 -7.89 -0.89 -17.39
CA VAL A 288 -8.53 -1.83 -16.44
C VAL A 288 -9.94 -1.38 -16.12
N SER A 289 -10.86 -2.35 -16.14
CA SER A 289 -12.27 -2.09 -15.85
C SER A 289 -12.48 -1.72 -14.38
N SER A 290 -13.53 -0.94 -14.08
CA SER A 290 -13.94 -0.62 -12.70
C SER A 290 -14.34 -1.85 -11.87
N THR A 291 -14.57 -3.00 -12.53
CA THR A 291 -14.81 -4.31 -11.90
C THR A 291 -13.52 -5.02 -11.48
N GLU A 292 -12.41 -4.76 -12.16
CA GLU A 292 -11.10 -5.34 -11.85
C GLU A 292 -10.29 -4.47 -10.87
N ASN A 293 -10.57 -3.17 -10.88
CA ASN A 293 -10.07 -2.24 -9.88
C ASN A 293 -11.20 -1.44 -9.24
N PRO A 294 -11.70 -1.87 -8.07
CA PRO A 294 -12.70 -1.10 -7.36
C PRO A 294 -12.07 0.25 -7.04
N ASN A 295 -12.76 1.32 -7.44
CA ASN A 295 -12.23 2.67 -7.51
C ASN A 295 -12.13 3.34 -6.11
N LEU A 296 -11.41 2.66 -5.20
CA LEU A 296 -11.20 2.93 -3.79
C LEU A 296 -9.87 3.67 -3.59
N PRO A 297 -9.74 4.48 -2.52
CA PRO A 297 -8.47 5.11 -2.21
C PRO A 297 -7.45 4.05 -1.76
N LEU A 298 -6.19 4.23 -2.14
CA LEU A 298 -5.07 3.34 -1.81
C LEU A 298 -4.21 3.92 -0.69
N LEU A 299 -4.09 5.25 -0.66
CA LEU A 299 -3.48 6.00 0.41
C LEU A 299 -4.41 7.15 0.79
N THR A 300 -4.62 7.33 2.09
CA THR A 300 -5.26 8.52 2.63
C THR A 300 -4.37 9.09 3.73
N VAL A 301 -3.93 10.34 3.54
CA VAL A 301 -3.17 11.11 4.53
C VAL A 301 -4.09 12.17 5.08
N GLU A 302 -4.45 12.04 6.35
CA GLU A 302 -5.34 12.92 7.06
C GLU A 302 -4.56 13.80 8.03
N ASN A 303 -5.26 14.75 8.67
CA ASN A 303 -4.72 15.59 9.73
C ASN A 303 -3.45 16.37 9.34
N LEU A 304 -3.38 16.75 8.07
CA LEU A 304 -2.38 17.66 7.50
C LEU A 304 -2.73 19.08 7.95
N ASN A 305 -2.01 19.57 8.95
CA ASN A 305 -2.38 20.72 9.75
C ASN A 305 -1.56 21.95 9.35
N LEU A 306 -2.24 23.07 9.13
CA LEU A 306 -1.60 24.35 8.84
C LEU A 306 -2.24 25.45 9.69
N LEU A 307 -1.48 26.01 10.64
CA LEU A 307 -1.93 27.14 11.45
C LEU A 307 -2.02 28.40 10.60
N LEU A 308 -3.03 29.24 10.85
CA LEU A 308 -3.15 30.54 10.18
C LEU A 308 -1.94 31.45 10.42
N THR A 309 -1.28 31.33 11.57
CA THR A 309 -0.09 32.12 11.90
C THR A 309 1.14 31.78 11.04
N ASP A 310 1.14 30.61 10.39
CA ASP A 310 2.19 30.18 9.48
C ASP A 310 1.90 30.62 8.01
N ILE A 311 0.76 31.28 7.76
CA ILE A 311 0.35 31.79 6.45
C ILE A 311 0.47 33.31 6.41
N ASN A 312 1.34 33.83 5.54
CA ASN A 312 1.54 35.28 5.40
C ASN A 312 0.63 35.93 4.36
N GLU A 313 0.12 35.13 3.44
CA GLU A 313 -0.81 35.52 2.38
C GLU A 313 -1.62 34.28 1.99
N VAL A 314 -2.94 34.44 1.96
CA VAL A 314 -3.88 33.40 1.52
C VAL A 314 -4.08 33.55 0.03
#